data_AF-A0A2U3LR21-F1
#
_entry.id   AF-A0A2U3LR21-F1
#
_cell.length_a   1.000
_cell.length_b   1.000
_cell.length_c   1.000
_cell.angle_alpha   90.00
_cell.angle_beta   90.00
_cell.angle_gamma   90.00
#
_symmetry.space_group_name_H-M   'P 1'
#
loop_
_entity.id
_entity.type
_entity.pdbx_description
1 polymer ?
#
loop_
_entity_poly.entity_id
_entity_poly.type
_entity_poly.pdbx_seq_one_letter_code
_entity_poly.pdbx_strand_id
1 'polypeptide(L)'
;MTMCPVCGYRCLPDDVFDHGICPSCGTEFGYDDVTLTHEALRLEWLAKGGEWFDKSITPPSSWDPVADVVATFYKPRLASISRPVRTEFRVDKMMTDVETKVLPVAS
;
A
#
# COMPACT_ATOMS: atom_id res chain seq x y z
N MET A 1 -7.92 18.62 -5.31
CA MET A 1 -8.50 17.56 -4.47
C MET A 1 -7.38 16.65 -4.00
N THR A 2 -7.24 16.45 -2.69
CA THR A 2 -6.12 15.70 -2.10
C THR A 2 -6.60 14.47 -1.31
N MET A 3 -5.73 13.46 -1.21
CA MET A 3 -6.00 12.22 -0.51
C MET A 3 -5.65 12.32 0.98
N CYS A 4 -6.55 11.86 1.85
CA CYS A 4 -6.29 11.75 3.28
C CYS A 4 -5.10 10.79 3.55
N PRO A 5 -4.04 11.22 4.25
CA PRO A 5 -2.91 10.35 4.57
C PRO A 5 -3.25 9.30 5.65
N VAL A 6 -4.36 9.47 6.37
CA VAL A 6 -4.83 8.52 7.38
C VAL A 6 -5.67 7.43 6.72
N CYS A 7 -6.83 7.77 6.14
CA CYS A 7 -7.76 6.76 5.61
C CYS A 7 -7.73 6.54 4.10
N GLY A 8 -7.05 7.39 3.32
CA GLY A 8 -7.01 7.28 1.85
C GLY A 8 -8.22 7.89 1.13
N TYR A 9 -9.15 8.54 1.82
CA TYR A 9 -10.27 9.24 1.19
C TYR A 9 -9.77 10.36 0.25
N ARG A 10 -10.15 10.29 -1.03
CA ARG A 10 -9.57 11.13 -2.11
C ARG A 10 -10.28 12.46 -2.34
N CYS A 11 -11.36 12.74 -1.62
CA CYS A 11 -12.21 13.88 -1.89
C CYS A 11 -12.08 14.99 -0.83
N LEU A 12 -10.84 15.30 -0.42
CA LEU A 12 -10.61 16.46 0.44
C LEU A 12 -10.36 17.72 -0.39
N PRO A 13 -10.91 18.89 0.02
CA PRO A 13 -10.57 20.17 -0.57
C PRO A 13 -9.08 20.48 -0.33
N ASP A 14 -8.47 21.29 -1.20
CA ASP A 14 -7.01 21.46 -1.21
C ASP A 14 -6.48 22.27 -0.01
N ASP A 15 -7.35 22.99 0.68
CA ASP A 15 -7.09 23.74 1.92
C ASP A 15 -7.28 22.91 3.19
N VAL A 16 -7.72 21.65 3.09
CA VAL A 16 -8.04 20.80 4.25
C VAL A 16 -6.87 20.62 5.23
N PHE A 17 -5.62 20.76 4.78
CA PHE A 17 -4.46 20.60 5.65
C PHE A 17 -4.18 21.84 6.51
N ASP A 18 -4.93 22.93 6.31
CA ASP A 18 -4.93 24.12 7.15
C ASP A 18 -6.07 24.00 8.19
N HIS A 19 -5.92 23.07 9.15
CA HIS A 19 -6.87 22.80 10.24
C HIS A 19 -8.22 22.17 9.85
N GLY A 20 -8.31 21.55 8.67
CA GLY A 20 -9.49 20.82 8.26
C GLY A 20 -9.61 19.44 8.95
N ILE A 21 -10.86 18.97 9.08
CA ILE A 21 -11.18 17.65 9.61
C ILE A 21 -11.55 16.73 8.44
N CYS A 22 -10.93 15.54 8.38
CA CYS A 22 -11.32 14.54 7.39
C CYS A 22 -12.74 14.02 7.69
N PRO A 23 -13.72 14.13 6.76
CA PRO A 23 -15.09 13.65 7.01
C PRO A 23 -15.17 12.13 7.13
N SER A 24 -14.17 11.41 6.62
CA SER A 24 -14.10 9.95 6.68
C SER A 24 -13.53 9.45 8.01
N CYS A 25 -12.29 9.82 8.38
CA CYS A 25 -11.65 9.28 9.59
C CYS A 25 -11.68 10.21 10.80
N GLY A 26 -12.09 11.47 10.64
CA GLY A 26 -12.21 12.44 11.72
C GLY A 26 -10.91 13.07 12.19
N THR A 27 -9.78 12.80 11.53
CA THR A 27 -8.50 13.43 11.85
C THR A 27 -8.55 14.93 11.57
N GLU A 28 -8.22 15.74 12.57
CA GLU A 28 -7.97 17.17 12.45
C GLU A 28 -6.48 17.41 12.13
N PHE A 29 -6.20 17.91 10.93
CA PHE A 29 -4.82 18.15 10.50
C PHE A 29 -4.21 19.35 11.22
N GLY A 30 -2.95 19.23 11.64
CA GLY A 30 -2.28 20.22 12.46
C GLY A 30 -2.65 20.15 13.95
N TYR A 31 -3.50 19.20 14.36
CA TYR A 31 -3.82 18.94 15.76
C TYR A 31 -3.57 17.48 16.14
N ASP A 32 -4.34 16.55 15.58
CA ASP A 32 -4.21 15.11 15.90
C ASP A 32 -2.87 14.56 15.40
N ASP A 33 -2.48 14.94 14.19
CA ASP A 33 -1.26 14.45 13.53
C ASP A 33 0.03 15.14 14.00
N VAL A 34 -0.08 16.09 14.94
CA VAL A 34 1.06 16.62 15.70
C VAL A 34 1.47 15.65 16.80
N THR A 35 0.51 14.93 17.37
CA THR A 35 0.75 14.02 18.51
C THR A 35 0.92 12.57 18.10
N LEU A 36 0.19 12.13 17.07
CA LEU A 36 0.20 10.77 16.57
C LEU A 36 0.59 10.75 15.10
N THR A 37 1.35 9.72 14.69
CA THR A 37 1.65 9.54 13.27
C THR A 37 0.38 9.20 12.49
N HIS A 38 0.33 9.52 11.19
CA HIS A 38 -0.79 9.14 10.33
C HIS A 38 -1.03 7.62 10.30
N GLU A 39 0.02 6.81 10.50
CA GLU A 39 -0.11 5.35 10.63
C GLU A 39 -0.77 4.95 11.96
N ALA A 40 -0.41 5.56 13.07
CA ALA A 40 -1.05 5.31 14.37
C ALA A 40 -2.54 5.68 14.34
N LEU A 41 -2.86 6.88 13.83
CA LEU A 41 -4.25 7.34 13.66
C LEU A 41 -5.06 6.39 12.77
N ARG A 42 -4.45 5.87 11.69
CA ARG A 42 -5.09 4.92 10.78
C ARG A 42 -5.40 3.61 11.49
N LEU A 43 -4.45 3.08 12.26
CA LEU A 43 -4.63 1.83 13.00
C LEU A 43 -5.71 1.97 14.07
N GLU A 44 -5.74 3.08 14.80
CA GLU A 44 -6.79 3.36 15.79
C GLU A 44 -8.18 3.47 15.16
N TRP A 45 -8.28 4.17 14.03
CA TRP A 45 -9.53 4.30 13.29
C TRP A 45 -10.01 2.93 12.75
N LEU A 46 -9.12 2.14 12.16
CA LEU A 46 -9.45 0.78 11.70
C LEU A 46 -9.81 -0.16 12.85
N ALA A 47 -9.16 -0.04 14.01
CA ALA A 47 -9.50 -0.83 15.20
C ALA A 47 -10.93 -0.56 15.69
N LYS A 48 -11.47 0.63 15.42
CA LYS A 48 -12.86 1.01 15.66
C LYS A 48 -13.81 0.61 14.51
N GLY A 49 -13.35 -0.20 13.56
CA GLY A 49 -14.15 -0.62 12.39
C GLY A 49 -14.06 0.34 11.20
N GLY A 50 -13.21 1.38 11.28
CA GLY A 50 -13.05 2.35 10.22
C GLY A 50 -14.31 3.17 9.96
N GLU A 51 -15.12 3.45 11.00
CA GLU A 51 -16.41 4.13 10.86
C GLU A 51 -16.27 5.51 10.20
N TRP A 52 -17.28 5.87 9.40
CA TRP A 52 -17.39 7.20 8.82
C TRP A 52 -17.67 8.24 9.91
N PHE A 53 -16.82 9.25 10.00
CA PHE A 53 -16.84 10.25 11.08
C PHE A 53 -18.01 11.24 10.94
N ASP A 54 -18.10 11.94 9.81
CA ASP A 54 -19.07 13.02 9.64
C ASP A 54 -20.46 12.50 9.28
N LYS A 55 -21.39 12.51 10.25
CA LYS A 55 -22.76 12.03 10.07
C LYS A 55 -23.64 12.95 9.22
N SER A 56 -23.20 14.17 8.92
CA SER A 56 -23.91 15.11 8.05
C SER A 56 -23.62 14.87 6.56
N ILE A 57 -22.53 14.17 6.25
CA ILE A 57 -22.11 13.83 4.89
C ILE A 57 -22.32 12.34 4.66
N THR A 58 -23.05 11.99 3.59
CA THR A 58 -23.20 10.58 3.21
C THR A 58 -21.87 10.06 2.64
N PRO A 59 -21.33 8.94 3.14
CA PRO A 59 -20.17 8.30 2.54
C PRO A 59 -20.48 7.92 1.08
N PRO A 60 -19.48 7.92 0.17
CA PRO A 60 -19.65 7.37 -1.16
C PRO A 60 -20.19 5.94 -1.12
N SER A 61 -21.04 5.55 -2.07
CA SER A 61 -21.66 4.21 -2.10
C SER A 61 -20.66 3.06 -2.20
N SER A 62 -19.45 3.33 -2.71
CA SER A 62 -18.36 2.37 -2.84
C SER A 62 -17.31 2.47 -1.72
N TRP A 63 -17.60 3.19 -0.65
CA TRP A 63 -16.64 3.38 0.43
C TRP A 63 -16.50 2.09 1.27
N ASP A 64 -15.28 1.58 1.35
CA ASP A 64 -14.90 0.43 2.18
C ASP A 64 -13.59 0.79 2.88
N PRO A 65 -13.63 1.07 4.20
CA PRO A 65 -12.47 1.60 4.91
C PRO A 65 -11.27 0.66 4.90
N VAL A 66 -11.50 -0.65 4.92
CA VAL A 66 -10.43 -1.64 4.94
C VAL A 66 -9.85 -1.79 3.54
N ALA A 67 -10.70 -1.96 2.53
CA ALA A 67 -10.25 -2.13 1.15
C ALA A 67 -9.51 -0.88 0.64
N ASP A 68 -10.00 0.31 0.97
CA ASP A 68 -9.39 1.59 0.58
C ASP A 68 -8.01 1.77 1.22
N VAL A 69 -7.86 1.46 2.52
CA VAL A 69 -6.57 1.49 3.21
C VAL A 69 -5.60 0.50 2.60
N VAL A 70 -6.03 -0.75 2.37
CA VAL A 70 -5.16 -1.79 1.79
C VAL A 70 -4.68 -1.37 0.40
N ALA A 71 -5.59 -0.89 -0.45
CA ALA A 71 -5.24 -0.44 -1.78
C ALA A 71 -4.29 0.77 -1.76
N THR A 72 -4.47 1.69 -0.82
CA THR A 72 -3.75 2.96 -0.77
C THR A 72 -2.37 2.83 -0.11
N PHE A 73 -2.26 2.17 1.04
CA PHE A 73 -1.05 2.19 1.85
C PHE A 73 -0.26 0.87 1.82
N TYR A 74 -0.95 -0.27 1.72
CA TYR A 74 -0.29 -1.57 1.86
C TYR A 74 0.07 -2.23 0.52
N LYS A 75 -0.77 -2.12 -0.52
CA LYS A 75 -0.46 -2.68 -1.87
C LYS A 75 0.86 -2.15 -2.45
N PRO A 76 1.16 -0.83 -2.44
CA PRO A 76 2.43 -0.32 -2.97
C PRO A 76 3.63 -0.86 -2.19
N ARG A 77 3.51 -0.98 -0.87
CA ARG A 77 4.55 -1.51 0.01
C ARG A 77 4.83 -2.99 -0.29
N LEU A 78 3.78 -3.81 -0.46
CA LEU A 78 3.93 -5.22 -0.81
C LEU A 78 4.60 -5.42 -2.16
N ALA A 79 4.23 -4.61 -3.17
CA ALA A 79 4.86 -4.65 -4.49
C ALA A 79 6.35 -4.30 -4.45
N SER A 80 6.77 -3.43 -3.53
CA SER A 80 8.19 -3.10 -3.35
C SER A 80 9.00 -4.22 -2.70
N ILE A 81 8.40 -4.98 -1.77
CA ILE A 81 9.04 -6.09 -1.06
C ILE A 81 9.12 -7.34 -1.95
N SER A 82 8.15 -7.55 -2.84
CA SER A 82 8.08 -8.74 -3.71
C SER A 82 9.01 -8.68 -4.92
N ARG A 83 9.75 -7.58 -5.15
CA ARG A 83 10.77 -7.54 -6.20
C ARG A 83 11.88 -8.51 -5.82
N PRO A 84 12.19 -9.54 -6.63
CA PRO A 84 13.24 -10.49 -6.29
C PRO A 84 14.55 -9.73 -6.10
N VAL A 85 15.17 -9.90 -4.92
CA VAL A 85 16.53 -9.47 -4.69
C VAL A 85 17.39 -10.17 -5.74
N ARG A 86 18.06 -9.39 -6.59
CA ARG A 86 18.91 -9.92 -7.65
C ARG A 86 20.15 -10.55 -7.01
N THR A 87 20.06 -11.79 -6.56
CA THR A 87 21.23 -12.56 -6.10
C THR A 87 21.92 -13.14 -7.33
N GLU A 88 22.60 -12.30 -8.10
CA GLU A 88 23.46 -12.76 -9.19
C GLU A 88 24.72 -13.46 -8.61
N PHE A 89 24.57 -14.72 -8.22
CA PHE A 89 25.68 -15.65 -8.05
C PHE A 89 26.13 -16.11 -9.44
N ARG A 90 27.21 -15.52 -9.93
CA ARG A 90 27.83 -15.86 -11.21
C ARG A 90 28.62 -17.16 -11.09
N VAL A 91 28.01 -18.29 -11.44
CA VAL A 91 28.71 -19.58 -11.57
C VAL A 91 28.99 -19.84 -13.05
N ASP A 92 29.96 -19.12 -13.62
CA ASP A 92 30.43 -19.38 -14.99
C ASP A 92 31.95 -19.47 -15.01
N LYS A 93 32.49 -20.60 -14.48
CA LYS A 93 33.78 -21.14 -14.92
C LYS A 93 34.01 -22.55 -14.35
N MET A 94 33.44 -23.58 -14.94
CA MET A 94 34.12 -24.89 -15.16
C MET A 94 33.13 -25.85 -15.78
N MET A 95 33.32 -26.13 -17.07
CA MET A 95 33.18 -27.44 -17.71
C MET A 95 33.36 -27.19 -19.21
N THR A 96 34.62 -27.02 -19.58
CA THR A 96 35.05 -27.26 -20.95
C THR A 96 35.05 -28.78 -21.18
N ASP A 97 34.73 -29.17 -22.40
CA ASP A 97 35.08 -30.44 -23.04
C ASP A 97 34.39 -31.73 -22.54
N VAL A 98 33.22 -32.05 -23.09
CA VAL A 98 32.95 -33.43 -23.55
C VAL A 98 32.29 -33.39 -24.92
N GLU A 99 33.11 -33.72 -25.90
CA GLU A 99 32.82 -33.81 -27.32
C GLU A 99 31.89 -35.00 -27.64
N THR A 100 31.05 -34.77 -28.64
CA THR A 100 30.12 -35.68 -29.33
C THR A 100 30.74 -36.96 -29.90
N LYS A 101 30.14 -38.13 -29.61
CA LYS A 101 29.93 -39.32 -30.48
C LYS A 101 29.26 -40.41 -29.63
N VAL A 102 28.17 -41.08 -30.02
CA VAL A 102 28.07 -42.11 -31.08
C VAL A 102 26.60 -42.25 -31.54
N LEU A 103 26.43 -42.61 -32.82
CA LEU A 103 25.23 -42.77 -33.65
C LEU A 103 24.28 -43.94 -33.26
N PRO A 104 23.04 -44.02 -33.81
CA PRO A 104 21.97 -44.90 -33.34
C PRO A 104 22.02 -46.30 -33.96
N VAL A 105 21.42 -47.29 -33.29
CA VAL A 105 21.06 -48.56 -33.95
C VAL A 105 19.61 -48.93 -33.63
N ALA A 106 18.86 -49.14 -34.70
CA ALA A 106 17.51 -49.67 -34.71
C ALA A 106 17.56 -51.21 -34.71
N SER A 107 16.59 -51.85 -34.06
CA SER A 107 15.90 -53.07 -34.50
C SER A 107 14.70 -53.32 -33.59
#